data_AF-A0A7W7SZH4-F1
#
_entry.id   AF-A0A7W7SZH4-F1
#
_cell.length_a   1.000
_cell.length_b   1.000
_cell.length_c   1.000
_cell.angle_alpha   90.00
_cell.angle_beta   90.00
_cell.angle_gamma   90.00
#
_symmetry.space_group_name_H-M   'P 1'
#
loop_
_entity.id
_entity.type
_entity.pdbx_description
1 polymer ?
#
loop_
_entity_poly.entity_id
_entity_poly.type
_entity_poly.pdbx_seq_one_letter_code
_entity_poly.pdbx_strand_id
1 'polypeptide(L)'
;MTSPEHLRADLDHLTGIVEHLVVVVERFRSHPPGSWSWPHLDASRAADLWSEVADFVDHLNTREELGPGARIPPCWFLHGRAVEDLTALLAAWRYAYQATTPTAELIDYRNRHLWPTLDRLTDLNTPLRRCADKGRHTPWHEPDDHFLAADGCAFDRATELARHAAADVADRR
;
A
#
# COMPACT_ATOMS: atom_id res chain seq x y z
N MET A 1 24.91 39.49 -22.74
CA MET A 1 25.18 38.67 -23.94
C MET A 1 25.43 37.25 -23.43
N THR A 2 24.43 36.38 -23.50
CA THR A 2 24.52 35.02 -22.95
C THR A 2 25.53 34.22 -23.78
N SER A 3 26.52 33.62 -23.13
CA SER A 3 27.56 32.83 -23.83
C SER A 3 26.91 31.63 -24.53
N PRO A 4 27.34 31.27 -25.77
CA PRO A 4 26.84 30.09 -26.48
C PRO A 4 26.88 28.80 -25.65
N GLU A 5 27.85 28.69 -24.75
CA GLU A 5 28.01 27.54 -23.85
C GLU A 5 26.90 27.46 -22.80
N HIS A 6 26.45 28.59 -22.25
CA HIS A 6 25.33 28.63 -21.32
C HIS A 6 24.02 28.23 -22.01
N LEU A 7 23.82 28.71 -23.25
CA LEU A 7 22.61 28.37 -24.02
C LEU A 7 22.52 26.86 -24.31
N ARG A 8 23.68 26.22 -24.56
CA ARG A 8 23.76 24.78 -24.76
C ARG A 8 23.50 23.99 -23.48
N ALA A 9 24.09 24.42 -22.36
CA ALA A 9 23.83 23.81 -21.05
C ALA A 9 22.35 23.90 -20.65
N ASP A 10 21.70 25.03 -20.92
CA ASP A 10 20.28 25.22 -20.67
C ASP A 10 19.41 24.28 -21.54
N LEU A 11 19.77 24.09 -22.81
CA LEU A 11 19.11 23.15 -23.72
C LEU A 11 19.27 21.69 -23.28
N ASP A 12 20.47 21.30 -22.86
CA ASP A 12 20.74 19.95 -22.35
C ASP A 12 19.95 19.70 -21.05
N HIS A 13 19.87 20.70 -20.16
CA HIS A 13 19.08 20.63 -18.93
C HIS A 13 17.57 20.50 -19.22
N LEU A 14 17.04 21.33 -20.12
CA LEU A 14 15.62 21.26 -20.53
C LEU A 14 15.28 19.93 -21.19
N THR A 15 16.20 19.37 -22.00
CA THR A 15 16.04 18.04 -22.61
C THR A 15 15.93 16.97 -21.52
N GLY A 16 16.83 17.00 -20.52
CA GLY A 16 16.75 16.08 -19.39
C GLY A 16 15.46 16.22 -18.56
N ILE A 17 14.93 17.43 -18.40
CA ILE A 17 13.63 17.66 -17.74
C ILE A 17 12.50 17.04 -18.56
N VAL A 18 12.47 17.24 -19.88
CA VAL A 18 11.42 16.69 -20.75
C VAL A 18 11.46 15.16 -20.74
N GLU A 19 12.64 14.56 -20.86
CA GLU A 19 12.80 13.10 -20.77
C GLU A 19 12.29 12.56 -19.42
N HIS A 20 12.63 13.23 -18.32
CA HIS A 20 12.14 12.87 -16.99
C HIS A 20 10.60 13.03 -16.88
N LEU A 21 10.03 14.12 -17.40
CA LEU A 21 8.58 14.34 -17.40
C LEU A 21 7.84 13.28 -18.21
N VAL A 22 8.37 12.83 -19.35
CA VAL A 22 7.79 11.73 -20.13
C VAL A 22 7.73 10.44 -19.30
N VAL A 23 8.83 10.09 -18.62
CA VAL A 23 8.87 8.91 -17.72
C VAL A 23 7.84 9.04 -16.60
N VAL A 24 7.74 10.22 -15.99
CA VAL A 24 6.76 10.48 -14.91
C VAL A 24 5.33 10.37 -15.42
N VAL A 25 5.01 10.93 -16.60
CA VAL A 25 3.66 10.89 -17.19
C VAL A 25 3.27 9.46 -17.57
N GLU A 26 4.17 8.68 -18.17
CA GLU A 26 3.89 7.28 -18.50
C GLU A 26 3.68 6.43 -17.24
N ARG A 27 4.39 6.73 -16.15
CA ARG A 27 4.17 6.10 -14.85
C ARG A 27 2.80 6.44 -14.26
N PHE A 28 2.34 7.69 -14.37
CA PHE A 28 0.99 8.09 -13.96
C PHE A 28 -0.11 7.46 -14.83
N ARG A 29 0.13 7.31 -16.13
CA ARG A 29 -0.81 6.65 -17.04
C ARG A 29 -0.96 5.17 -16.75
N SER A 30 0.14 4.51 -16.41
CA SER A 30 0.12 3.10 -16.02
C SER A 30 -0.52 2.89 -14.64
N HIS A 31 -0.52 3.90 -13.76
CA HIS A 31 -1.11 3.84 -12.43
C HIS A 31 -1.81 5.16 -12.04
N PRO A 32 -3.05 5.44 -12.51
CA PRO A 32 -3.76 6.65 -12.13
C PRO A 32 -4.00 6.71 -10.61
N PRO A 33 -4.21 7.90 -10.03
CA PRO A 33 -4.60 8.04 -8.63
C PRO A 33 -5.82 7.16 -8.33
N GLY A 34 -5.72 6.26 -7.35
CA GLY A 34 -6.77 5.28 -7.02
C GLY A 34 -6.59 3.89 -7.66
N SER A 35 -5.62 3.67 -8.55
CA SER A 35 -5.32 2.35 -9.16
C SER A 35 -4.91 1.24 -8.19
N TRP A 36 -4.64 1.59 -6.93
CA TRP A 36 -4.29 0.67 -5.85
C TRP A 36 -5.29 0.69 -4.70
N SER A 37 -6.34 1.51 -4.79
CA SER A 37 -7.33 1.69 -3.72
C SER A 37 -8.57 0.90 -4.08
N TRP A 38 -8.77 -0.24 -3.42
CA TRP A 38 -9.88 -1.17 -3.69
C TRP A 38 -11.26 -0.52 -3.79
N PRO A 39 -11.65 0.45 -2.92
CA PRO A 39 -12.94 1.14 -3.03
C PRO A 39 -13.13 1.98 -4.30
N HIS A 40 -12.04 2.28 -5.02
CA HIS A 40 -12.04 3.17 -6.19
C HIS A 40 -11.76 2.44 -7.50
N LEU A 41 -11.59 1.11 -7.47
CA LEU A 41 -11.40 0.30 -8.66
C LEU A 41 -12.73 -0.04 -9.33
N ASP A 42 -12.75 0.03 -10.66
CA ASP A 42 -13.79 -0.64 -11.43
C ASP A 42 -13.59 -2.18 -11.38
N ALA A 43 -14.62 -2.92 -11.80
CA ALA A 43 -14.62 -4.38 -11.73
C ALA A 43 -13.47 -5.04 -12.54
N SER A 44 -13.08 -4.44 -13.68
CA SER A 44 -12.00 -4.98 -14.50
C SER A 44 -10.67 -4.79 -13.80
N ARG A 45 -10.39 -3.58 -13.31
CA ARG A 45 -9.15 -3.27 -12.60
C ARG A 45 -9.03 -4.00 -11.27
N ALA A 46 -10.14 -4.19 -10.56
CA ALA A 46 -10.15 -5.02 -9.37
C ALA A 46 -9.77 -6.48 -9.70
N ALA A 47 -10.29 -7.05 -10.79
CA ALA A 47 -9.96 -8.42 -11.20
C ALA A 47 -8.47 -8.57 -11.61
N ASP A 48 -7.94 -7.60 -12.35
CA ASP A 48 -6.52 -7.55 -12.69
C ASP A 48 -5.66 -7.50 -11.41
N LEU A 49 -5.96 -6.55 -10.52
CA LEU A 49 -5.21 -6.38 -9.28
C LEU A 49 -5.30 -7.60 -8.36
N TRP A 50 -6.46 -8.26 -8.28
CA TRP A 50 -6.60 -9.51 -7.53
C TRP A 50 -5.65 -10.59 -8.03
N SER A 51 -5.54 -10.74 -9.34
CA SER A 51 -4.65 -11.72 -9.98
C SER A 51 -3.18 -11.37 -9.70
N GLU A 52 -2.82 -10.10 -9.83
CA GLU A 52 -1.47 -9.62 -9.57
C GLU A 52 -1.04 -9.80 -8.11
N VAL A 53 -1.94 -9.54 -7.15
CA VAL A 53 -1.66 -9.76 -5.72
C VAL A 53 -1.57 -11.27 -5.43
N ALA A 54 -2.40 -12.11 -6.04
CA ALA A 54 -2.31 -13.56 -5.88
C ALA A 54 -0.96 -14.11 -6.36
N ASP A 55 -0.54 -13.76 -7.59
CA ASP A 55 0.76 -14.16 -8.13
C ASP A 55 1.92 -13.68 -7.24
N PHE A 56 1.78 -12.47 -6.68
CA PHE A 56 2.78 -11.91 -5.76
C PHE A 56 2.83 -12.65 -4.42
N VAL A 57 1.68 -13.05 -3.85
CA VAL A 57 1.66 -13.87 -2.63
C VAL A 57 2.31 -15.23 -2.86
N ASP A 58 2.06 -15.86 -4.01
CA ASP A 58 2.72 -17.11 -4.38
C ASP A 58 4.23 -16.91 -4.57
N HIS A 59 4.65 -15.79 -5.17
CA HIS A 59 6.06 -15.40 -5.23
C HIS A 59 6.66 -15.28 -3.83
N LEU A 60 6.04 -14.57 -2.89
CA LEU A 60 6.53 -14.42 -1.52
C LEU A 60 6.66 -15.76 -0.80
N ASN A 61 5.62 -16.59 -0.86
CA ASN A 61 5.60 -17.89 -0.20
C ASN A 61 6.63 -18.90 -0.77
N THR A 62 7.09 -18.70 -2.00
CA THR A 62 8.05 -19.59 -2.68
C THR A 62 9.48 -19.06 -2.69
N ARG A 63 9.70 -17.75 -2.93
CA ARG A 63 11.03 -17.14 -3.11
C ARG A 63 11.68 -16.66 -1.83
N GLU A 64 10.89 -16.25 -0.84
CA GLU A 64 11.44 -15.71 0.41
C GLU A 64 11.78 -16.77 1.44
N GLU A 65 11.65 -18.06 1.08
CA GLU A 65 11.87 -19.21 1.96
C GLU A 65 11.22 -19.01 3.34
N LEU A 66 10.01 -18.45 3.33
CA LEU A 66 9.34 -18.00 4.55
C LEU A 66 9.23 -19.17 5.53
N GLY A 67 9.76 -18.96 6.74
CA GLY A 67 9.59 -19.89 7.83
C GLY A 67 8.10 -20.08 8.14
N PRO A 68 7.72 -21.16 8.86
CA PRO A 68 6.33 -21.45 9.18
C PRO A 68 5.57 -20.30 9.86
N GLY A 69 6.29 -19.43 10.59
CA GLY A 69 5.75 -18.25 11.23
C GLY A 69 5.35 -17.11 10.28
N ALA A 70 6.07 -16.96 9.16
CA ALA A 70 5.91 -15.85 8.21
C ALA A 70 5.11 -16.23 6.96
N ARG A 71 4.78 -17.52 6.78
CA ARG A 71 4.01 -18.01 5.63
C ARG A 71 2.61 -17.39 5.61
N ILE A 72 2.21 -16.89 4.45
CA ILE A 72 0.89 -16.29 4.23
C ILE A 72 -0.14 -17.42 3.99
N PRO A 73 -1.21 -17.54 4.80
CA PRO A 73 -2.22 -18.58 4.63
C PRO A 73 -3.01 -18.42 3.32
N PRO A 74 -3.52 -19.53 2.72
CA PRO A 74 -4.26 -19.47 1.45
C PRO A 74 -5.59 -18.71 1.56
N CYS A 75 -6.10 -18.46 2.76
CA CYS A 75 -7.32 -17.68 2.97
C CYS A 75 -7.08 -16.16 3.06
N TRP A 76 -5.89 -15.66 2.74
CA TRP A 76 -5.53 -14.24 2.91
C TRP A 76 -6.53 -13.27 2.26
N PHE A 77 -7.10 -13.64 1.11
CA PHE A 77 -8.08 -12.82 0.37
C PHE A 77 -9.42 -12.63 1.10
N LEU A 78 -9.71 -13.45 2.12
CA LEU A 78 -10.88 -13.29 2.99
C LEU A 78 -10.64 -12.27 4.12
N HIS A 79 -9.43 -11.72 4.23
CA HIS A 79 -9.05 -10.77 5.28
C HIS A 79 -8.74 -9.41 4.63
N GLY A 80 -9.68 -8.47 4.68
CA GLY A 80 -9.54 -7.16 4.02
C GLY A 80 -8.26 -6.42 4.40
N ARG A 81 -7.86 -6.43 5.68
CA ARG A 81 -6.58 -5.86 6.11
C ARG A 81 -5.36 -6.51 5.44
N ALA A 82 -5.40 -7.84 5.25
CA ALA A 82 -4.31 -8.55 4.59
C ALA A 82 -4.24 -8.19 3.11
N VAL A 83 -5.39 -8.05 2.45
CA VAL A 83 -5.49 -7.60 1.05
C VAL A 83 -4.84 -6.23 0.89
N GLU A 84 -5.15 -5.27 1.75
CA GLU A 84 -4.57 -3.93 1.72
C GLU A 84 -3.04 -3.95 1.94
N ASP A 85 -2.57 -4.62 2.99
CA ASP A 85 -1.14 -4.69 3.33
C ASP A 85 -0.32 -5.40 2.22
N LEU A 86 -0.86 -6.46 1.61
CA LEU A 86 -0.23 -7.17 0.49
C LEU A 86 -0.23 -6.36 -0.81
N THR A 87 -1.30 -5.60 -1.06
CA THR A 87 -1.39 -4.67 -2.21
C THR A 87 -0.34 -3.57 -2.10
N ALA A 88 -0.19 -2.97 -0.92
CA ALA A 88 0.84 -1.98 -0.67
C ALA A 88 2.26 -2.57 -0.84
N LEU A 89 2.48 -3.80 -0.37
CA LEU A 89 3.76 -4.48 -0.52
C LEU A 89 4.08 -4.82 -1.97
N LEU A 90 3.09 -5.21 -2.78
CA LEU A 90 3.23 -5.40 -4.23
C LEU A 90 3.65 -4.09 -4.91
N ALA A 91 3.01 -2.97 -4.57
CA ALA A 91 3.37 -1.66 -5.13
C ALA A 91 4.81 -1.26 -4.78
N ALA A 92 5.24 -1.51 -3.54
CA ALA A 92 6.63 -1.28 -3.11
C ALA A 92 7.62 -2.20 -3.84
N TRP A 93 7.28 -3.47 -4.02
CA TRP A 93 8.10 -4.42 -4.79
C TRP A 93 8.27 -3.96 -6.23
N ARG A 94 7.17 -3.56 -6.90
CA ARG A 94 7.23 -3.04 -8.28
C ARG A 94 8.12 -1.82 -8.38
N TYR A 95 7.98 -0.88 -7.44
CA TYR A 95 8.81 0.31 -7.42
C TYR A 95 10.30 -0.02 -7.32
N ALA A 96 10.68 -0.98 -6.47
CA ALA A 96 12.06 -1.38 -6.29
C ALA A 96 12.62 -2.21 -7.46
N TYR A 97 11.85 -3.16 -7.99
CA TYR A 97 12.34 -4.18 -8.93
C TYR A 97 12.05 -3.90 -10.41
N GLN A 98 11.13 -2.98 -10.74
CA GLN A 98 10.85 -2.59 -12.14
C GLN A 98 11.64 -1.35 -12.58
N ALA A 99 12.51 -0.80 -11.71
CA ALA A 99 13.46 0.23 -12.10
C ALA A 99 14.44 -0.32 -13.16
N THR A 100 14.72 0.49 -14.19
CA THR A 100 15.66 0.11 -15.27
C THR A 100 17.12 0.17 -14.84
N THR A 101 17.42 0.86 -13.74
CA THR A 101 18.74 0.95 -13.13
C THR A 101 18.70 0.45 -11.69
N PRO A 102 19.75 -0.23 -11.19
CA PRO A 102 19.83 -0.63 -9.79
C PRO A 102 19.83 0.59 -8.88
N THR A 103 18.93 0.61 -7.90
CA THR A 103 18.82 1.69 -6.91
C THR A 103 18.86 1.13 -5.49
N ALA A 104 19.03 2.02 -4.51
CA ALA A 104 18.92 1.66 -3.09
C ALA A 104 17.53 1.14 -2.70
N GLU A 105 16.52 1.35 -3.55
CA GLU A 105 15.15 0.87 -3.32
C GLU A 105 15.07 -0.66 -3.22
N LEU A 106 15.98 -1.38 -3.89
CA LEU A 106 16.08 -2.83 -3.78
C LEU A 106 16.32 -3.26 -2.34
N ILE A 107 17.28 -2.64 -1.64
CA ILE A 107 17.57 -2.96 -0.24
C ILE A 107 16.58 -2.31 0.73
N ASP A 108 16.04 -1.14 0.36
CA ASP A 108 15.01 -0.46 1.16
C ASP A 108 13.73 -1.30 1.25
N TYR A 109 13.26 -1.84 0.12
CA TYR A 109 12.15 -2.79 0.07
C TYR A 109 12.34 -3.95 1.04
N ARG A 110 13.52 -4.57 1.04
CA ARG A 110 13.83 -5.71 1.92
C ARG A 110 13.73 -5.32 3.40
N ASN A 111 14.36 -4.21 3.76
CA ASN A 111 14.59 -3.86 5.15
C ASN A 111 13.42 -3.09 5.79
N ARG A 112 12.73 -2.25 5.00
CA ARG A 112 11.69 -1.34 5.50
C ARG A 112 10.28 -1.77 5.15
N HIS A 113 10.09 -2.62 4.13
CA HIS A 113 8.75 -2.93 3.63
C HIS A 113 8.39 -4.40 3.78
N LEU A 114 9.23 -5.31 3.27
CA LEU A 114 8.95 -6.74 3.26
C LEU A 114 8.78 -7.32 4.66
N TRP A 115 9.85 -7.39 5.45
CA TRP A 115 9.80 -8.03 6.77
C TRP A 115 8.82 -7.34 7.73
N PRO A 116 8.81 -6.00 7.85
CA PRO A 116 7.84 -5.33 8.71
C PRO A 116 6.38 -5.58 8.30
N THR A 117 6.09 -5.79 7.02
CA THR A 117 4.72 -6.13 6.57
C THR A 117 4.37 -7.57 6.87
N LEU A 118 5.28 -8.51 6.65
CA LEU A 118 5.08 -9.91 7.02
C LEU A 118 4.89 -10.08 8.53
N ASP A 119 5.68 -9.37 9.34
CA ASP A 119 5.54 -9.33 10.80
C ASP A 119 4.15 -8.82 11.20
N ARG A 120 3.67 -7.71 10.62
CA ARG A 120 2.32 -7.20 10.89
C ARG A 120 1.21 -8.16 10.45
N LEU A 121 1.35 -8.79 9.29
CA LEU A 121 0.36 -9.76 8.78
C LEU A 121 0.25 -10.98 9.70
N THR A 122 1.38 -11.41 10.26
CA THR A 122 1.51 -12.61 11.09
C THR A 122 1.59 -12.34 12.59
N ASP A 123 1.37 -11.10 13.03
CA ASP A 123 1.33 -10.76 14.45
C ASP A 123 0.24 -11.56 15.16
N LEU A 124 0.52 -11.97 16.41
CA LEU A 124 -0.30 -12.88 17.21
C LEU A 124 -1.74 -12.40 17.39
N ASN A 125 -1.98 -11.09 17.26
CA ASN A 125 -3.28 -10.48 17.44
C ASN A 125 -4.12 -10.39 16.15
N THR A 126 -3.56 -10.72 14.97
CA THR A 126 -4.32 -10.60 13.72
C THR A 126 -5.28 -11.76 13.48
N PRO A 127 -6.44 -11.51 12.84
CA PRO A 127 -7.33 -12.58 12.40
C PRO A 127 -6.69 -13.57 11.42
N LEU A 128 -5.76 -13.09 10.58
CA LEU A 128 -5.04 -13.92 9.63
C LEU A 128 -4.12 -14.92 10.36
N ARG A 129 -3.39 -14.48 11.40
CA ARG A 129 -2.50 -15.33 12.18
C ARG A 129 -3.25 -16.49 12.83
N ARG A 130 -4.47 -16.26 13.33
CA ARG A 130 -5.33 -17.33 13.86
C ARG A 130 -5.64 -18.42 12.84
N CYS A 131 -5.75 -18.05 11.56
CA CYS A 131 -5.99 -19.03 10.48
C CYS A 131 -4.74 -19.88 10.22
N ALA A 132 -3.55 -19.25 10.26
CA ALA A 132 -2.27 -19.94 10.13
C ALA A 132 -2.07 -20.96 11.26
N ASP A 133 -2.26 -20.53 12.51
CA ASP A 133 -2.02 -21.37 13.70
C ASP A 133 -2.99 -22.56 13.80
N LYS A 134 -4.25 -22.38 13.37
CA LYS A 134 -5.27 -23.44 13.40
C LYS A 134 -5.29 -24.32 12.15
N GLY A 135 -4.52 -23.97 11.12
CA GLY A 135 -4.54 -24.65 9.82
C GLY A 135 -5.88 -24.58 9.08
N ARG A 136 -6.77 -23.64 9.44
CA ARG A 136 -8.09 -23.45 8.82
C ARG A 136 -8.55 -22.01 8.96
N HIS A 137 -9.36 -21.54 8.00
CA HIS A 137 -9.96 -20.21 8.08
C HIS A 137 -10.87 -20.08 9.31
N THR A 138 -10.70 -18.99 10.05
CA THR A 138 -11.62 -18.59 11.12
C THR A 138 -12.24 -17.26 10.75
N PRO A 139 -13.57 -17.19 10.54
CA PRO A 139 -14.25 -15.94 10.26
C PRO A 139 -13.95 -14.93 11.35
N TRP A 140 -13.59 -13.72 10.94
CA TRP A 140 -13.56 -12.58 11.83
C TRP A 140 -14.87 -11.82 11.63
N HIS A 141 -15.58 -11.57 12.72
CA HIS A 141 -16.68 -10.62 12.71
C HIS A 141 -16.09 -9.28 13.13
N GLU A 142 -16.35 -8.25 12.33
CA GLU A 142 -16.16 -6.87 12.79
C GLU A 142 -16.91 -6.73 14.13
N PRO A 143 -16.31 -6.07 15.13
CA PRO A 143 -17.09 -5.65 16.29
C PRO A 143 -18.30 -4.88 15.77
N ASP A 144 -19.51 -5.20 16.23
CA ASP A 144 -20.69 -4.40 15.93
C ASP A 144 -20.33 -2.92 16.17
N ASP A 145 -20.56 -2.08 15.15
CA ASP A 145 -20.09 -0.69 14.99
C ASP A 145 -20.54 0.28 16.11
N HIS A 146 -21.15 -0.24 17.16
CA HIS A 146 -21.46 0.46 18.40
C HIS A 146 -20.19 0.67 19.22
N PHE A 147 -19.31 1.56 18.75
CA PHE A 147 -18.40 2.24 19.65
C PHE A 147 -19.26 3.00 20.67
N LEU A 148 -19.18 2.61 21.92
CA LEU A 148 -19.81 3.35 23.00
C LEU A 148 -18.90 4.55 23.31
N ALA A 149 -19.49 5.75 23.36
CA ALA A 149 -18.83 6.90 23.96
C ALA A 149 -18.54 6.64 25.45
N ALA A 150 -17.65 7.44 26.06
CA ALA A 150 -17.25 7.26 27.46
C ALA A 150 -18.43 7.30 28.46
N ASP A 151 -19.57 7.86 28.05
CA ASP A 151 -20.83 7.96 28.78
C ASP A 151 -21.83 6.83 28.46
N GLY A 152 -21.46 5.87 27.62
CA GLY A 152 -22.30 4.74 27.22
C GLY A 152 -23.32 5.06 26.12
N CYS A 153 -23.32 6.27 25.57
CA CYS A 153 -24.13 6.61 24.40
C CYS A 153 -23.50 6.04 23.12
N ALA A 154 -24.31 5.81 22.08
CA ALA A 154 -23.78 5.46 20.76
C ALA A 154 -22.87 6.61 20.26
N PHE A 155 -21.62 6.30 19.93
CA PHE A 155 -20.67 7.27 19.40
C PHE A 155 -21.08 7.71 17.99
N ASP A 156 -21.64 8.91 17.86
CA ASP A 156 -21.89 9.54 16.57
C ASP A 156 -20.58 10.14 16.03
N ARG A 157 -19.86 9.33 15.26
CA ARG A 157 -18.59 9.69 14.60
C ARG A 157 -18.70 10.99 13.79
N ALA A 158 -19.81 11.21 13.10
CA ALA A 158 -19.96 12.36 12.21
C ALA A 158 -20.06 13.66 13.02
N THR A 159 -20.87 13.65 14.08
CA THR A 159 -21.03 14.79 14.98
C THR A 159 -19.73 15.12 15.72
N GLU A 160 -19.04 14.12 16.27
CA GLU A 160 -17.78 14.33 16.99
C GLU A 160 -16.67 14.86 16.06
N LEU A 161 -16.58 14.35 14.83
CA LEU A 161 -15.62 14.85 13.85
C LEU A 161 -15.89 16.31 13.48
N ALA A 162 -17.16 16.68 13.29
CA ALA A 162 -17.54 18.06 12.99
C ALA A 162 -17.18 19.03 14.13
N ARG A 163 -17.41 18.61 15.40
CA ARG A 163 -17.00 19.38 16.58
C ARG A 163 -15.49 19.58 16.64
N HIS A 164 -14.72 18.51 16.44
CA HIS A 164 -13.27 18.57 16.45
C HIS A 164 -12.72 19.49 15.35
N ALA A 165 -13.21 19.36 14.12
CA ALA A 165 -12.80 20.21 13.00
C ALA A 165 -13.12 21.70 13.26
N ALA A 166 -14.27 22.00 13.85
CA ALA A 166 -14.62 23.36 14.22
C ALA A 166 -13.69 23.95 15.30
N ALA A 167 -13.31 23.15 16.31
CA ALA A 167 -12.38 23.55 17.35
C ALA A 167 -10.96 23.79 16.80
N ASP A 168 -10.43 22.87 15.98
CA ASP A 168 -9.10 23.00 15.36
C ASP A 168 -8.99 24.26 14.47
N VAL A 169 -10.06 24.61 13.74
CA VAL A 169 -10.10 25.84 12.93
C VAL A 169 -10.14 27.10 13.80
N ALA A 170 -10.81 27.04 14.96
CA ALA A 170 -10.90 28.17 15.89
C ALA A 170 -9.57 28.44 16.60
N ASP A 171 -8.83 27.40 16.99
CA ASP A 171 -7.54 27.50 17.68
C ASP A 171 -6.38 27.98 16.78
N ARG A 172 -6.58 27.97 15.45
CA ARG A 172 -5.59 28.43 14.46
C ARG A 172 -5.73 29.92 14.09
N ARG A 173 -6.63 30.67 14.73
CA ARG A 173 -6.86 32.11 14.50
C ARG A 173 -6.32 32.96 15.64
#